data_AF-A0A7X0KWR6-F1
#
_entry.id   AF-A0A7X0KWR6-F1
#
_cell.length_a   1.000
_cell.length_b   1.000
_cell.length_c   1.000
_cell.angle_alpha   90.00
_cell.angle_beta   90.00
_cell.angle_gamma   90.00
#
_symmetry.space_group_name_H-M   'P 1'
#
loop_
_entity.id
_entity.type
_entity.pdbx_description
1 polymer ?
#
loop_
_entity_poly.entity_id
_entity_poly.type
_entity_poly.pdbx_seq_one_letter_code
_entity_poly.pdbx_strand_id
1 'polypeptide(L)'
;MCGGERFEPDNAAYCPSGDFVTRDAHLMRSGYARGDAWVYLVISHEWGHAVQNRLRRGLVSPAAELRADCLAGAALYGSSDDGTLRFEDGDEQELVDAFEVIGDRAPWTRPGDHGSAVQRLRTFSRGGEKGARACFT
;
A
#
# COMPACT_ATOMS: atom_id res chain seq x y z
N MET A 1 16.50 -9.55 2.70
CA MET A 1 16.31 -10.71 1.81
C MET A 1 14.99 -11.36 2.15
N CYS A 2 14.28 -11.91 1.18
CA CYS A 2 13.12 -12.77 1.40
C CYS A 2 13.43 -14.17 0.85
N GLY A 3 13.41 -15.22 1.67
CA GLY A 3 13.68 -16.58 1.19
C GLY A 3 15.05 -16.78 0.50
N GLY A 4 16.05 -15.94 0.79
CA GLY A 4 17.36 -15.98 0.14
C GLY A 4 17.52 -15.00 -1.04
N GLU A 5 16.44 -14.37 -1.50
CA GLU A 5 16.47 -13.36 -2.56
C GLU A 5 16.62 -11.96 -1.97
N ARG A 6 17.38 -11.08 -2.64
CA ARG A 6 17.49 -9.68 -2.22
C ARG A 6 16.27 -8.91 -2.72
N PHE A 7 15.81 -7.96 -1.90
CA PHE A 7 14.81 -7.00 -2.35
C PHE A 7 15.43 -6.06 -3.38
N GLU A 8 14.60 -5.63 -4.32
CA GLU A 8 14.96 -4.56 -5.25
C GLU A 8 15.20 -3.25 -4.47
N PRO A 9 16.19 -2.44 -4.88
CA PRO A 9 16.36 -1.08 -4.34
C PRO A 9 15.10 -0.23 -4.54
N ASP A 10 14.92 0.80 -3.73
CA ASP A 10 13.79 1.73 -3.81
C ASP A 10 12.41 1.05 -3.75
N ASN A 11 12.32 -0.06 -3.02
CA ASN A 11 11.11 -0.86 -2.89
C ASN A 11 10.69 -1.09 -1.43
N ALA A 12 9.41 -1.39 -1.23
CA ALA A 12 8.86 -1.98 -0.01
C ALA A 12 8.20 -3.32 -0.37
N ALA A 13 8.15 -4.24 0.58
CA ALA A 13 7.59 -5.55 0.33
C ALA A 13 7.19 -6.25 1.62
N TYR A 14 6.08 -6.97 1.59
CA TYR A 14 5.83 -8.08 2.50
C TYR A 14 6.55 -9.34 2.04
N CYS A 15 7.30 -9.99 2.94
CA CYS A 15 7.97 -11.25 2.70
C CYS A 15 7.16 -12.44 3.25
N PRO A 16 6.58 -13.31 2.39
CA PRO A 16 5.77 -14.44 2.87
C PRO A 16 6.58 -15.52 3.60
N SER A 17 7.84 -15.74 3.21
CA SER A 17 8.68 -16.80 3.80
C SER A 17 9.22 -16.45 5.20
N GLY A 18 9.37 -15.16 5.49
CA GLY A 18 9.84 -14.66 6.78
C GLY A 18 8.76 -13.98 7.63
N ASP A 19 7.56 -13.79 7.09
CA ASP A 19 6.43 -13.07 7.69
C ASP A 19 6.78 -11.69 8.27
N PHE A 20 7.39 -10.83 7.44
CA PHE A 20 7.70 -9.45 7.83
C PHE A 20 7.48 -8.47 6.69
N VAL A 21 7.22 -7.20 7.04
CA VAL A 21 7.26 -6.07 6.11
C VAL A 21 8.65 -5.46 6.12
N THR A 22 9.19 -5.19 4.93
CA THR A 22 10.44 -4.46 4.74
C THR A 22 10.20 -3.21 3.90
N ARG A 23 11.14 -2.28 3.99
CA ARG A 23 11.14 -1.02 3.26
C ARG A 23 12.56 -0.52 3.09
N ASP A 24 12.86 -0.06 1.89
CA ASP A 24 14.08 0.68 1.62
C ASP A 24 14.02 2.08 2.26
N ALA A 25 15.12 2.50 2.88
CA ALA A 25 15.15 3.77 3.61
C ALA A 25 15.20 5.00 2.68
N HIS A 26 15.74 4.86 1.48
CA HIS A 26 15.73 5.93 0.48
C HIS A 26 14.32 6.11 -0.11
N LEU A 27 13.59 5.03 -0.41
CA LEU A 27 12.16 5.10 -0.75
C LEU A 27 11.36 5.86 0.30
N MET A 28 11.52 5.48 1.58
CA MET A 28 10.80 6.13 2.68
C MET A 28 11.15 7.61 2.82
N ARG A 29 12.43 7.98 2.77
CA ARG A 29 12.86 9.38 2.90
C ARG A 29 12.42 10.24 1.71
N SER A 30 12.53 9.71 0.50
CA SER A 30 12.16 10.44 -0.73
C SER A 30 10.64 10.63 -0.83
N GLY A 31 9.86 9.64 -0.40
CA GLY A 31 8.42 9.74 -0.24
C GLY A 31 8.01 10.74 0.82
N TYR A 32 8.60 10.64 2.03
CA TYR A 32 8.34 11.57 3.13
C TYR A 32 8.57 13.04 2.75
N ALA A 33 9.57 13.32 1.91
CA ALA A 33 9.82 14.67 1.41
C ALA A 33 8.70 15.25 0.52
N ARG A 34 7.74 14.43 0.09
CA ARG A 34 6.53 14.81 -0.67
C ARG A 34 5.27 14.88 0.21
N GLY A 35 5.35 14.42 1.44
CA GLY A 35 4.23 14.25 2.36
C GLY A 35 4.48 13.06 3.29
N ASP A 36 4.22 13.21 4.57
CA ASP A 36 4.52 12.16 5.55
C ASP A 36 3.48 11.03 5.57
N ALA A 37 2.28 11.28 5.06
CA ALA A 37 1.25 10.27 4.80
C ALA A 37 1.76 9.14 3.88
N TRP A 38 2.80 9.40 3.07
CA TRP A 38 3.49 8.42 2.24
C TRP A 38 3.92 7.17 3.04
N VAL A 39 4.52 7.38 4.23
CA VAL A 39 5.06 6.27 5.02
C VAL A 39 3.92 5.37 5.50
N TYR A 40 2.81 5.98 5.91
CA TYR A 40 1.61 5.26 6.34
C TYR A 40 0.97 4.48 5.20
N LEU A 41 0.89 5.08 4.01
CA LEU A 41 0.38 4.42 2.81
C LEU A 41 1.19 3.17 2.46
N VAL A 42 2.52 3.30 2.33
CA VAL A 42 3.37 2.19 1.90
C VAL A 42 3.33 1.04 2.92
N ILE A 43 3.46 1.34 4.21
CA ILE A 43 3.42 0.29 5.24
C ILE A 43 2.05 -0.40 5.28
N SER A 44 0.95 0.35 5.16
CA SER A 44 -0.39 -0.22 5.18
C SER A 44 -0.69 -1.07 3.94
N HIS A 45 -0.13 -0.69 2.79
CA HIS A 45 -0.19 -1.49 1.56
C HIS A 45 0.50 -2.85 1.76
N GLU A 46 1.75 -2.86 2.23
CA GLU A 46 2.47 -4.11 2.47
C GLU A 46 1.80 -4.97 3.55
N TRP A 47 1.20 -4.35 4.55
CA TRP A 47 0.38 -5.06 5.53
C TRP A 47 -0.84 -5.73 4.88
N GLY A 48 -1.42 -5.12 3.85
CA GLY A 48 -2.44 -5.71 3.00
C GLY A 48 -2.00 -7.02 2.37
N HIS A 49 -0.77 -7.12 1.85
CA HIS A 49 -0.22 -8.38 1.36
C HIS A 49 -0.04 -9.42 2.46
N ALA A 50 0.35 -8.99 3.68
CA ALA A 50 0.44 -9.88 4.83
C ALA A 50 -0.93 -10.50 5.19
N VAL A 51 -2.00 -9.71 5.13
CA VAL A 51 -3.38 -10.22 5.32
C VAL A 51 -3.75 -11.20 4.21
N GLN A 52 -3.45 -10.88 2.94
CA GLN A 52 -3.72 -11.77 1.80
C GLN A 52 -3.03 -13.13 1.93
N ASN A 53 -1.76 -13.14 2.34
CA ASN A 53 -0.98 -14.35 2.57
C ASN A 53 -1.62 -15.25 3.63
N ARG A 54 -2.03 -14.66 4.77
CA ARG A 54 -2.69 -15.40 5.86
C ARG A 54 -4.06 -15.96 5.48
N LEU A 55 -4.80 -15.25 4.65
CA LEU A 55 -6.07 -15.71 4.11
C LEU A 55 -5.93 -16.73 2.97
N ARG A 56 -4.69 -17.06 2.56
CA ARG A 56 -4.36 -17.97 1.45
C ARG A 56 -5.13 -17.63 0.17
N ARG A 57 -5.35 -16.34 -0.06
CA ARG A 57 -6.04 -15.86 -1.25
C ARG A 57 -5.00 -15.70 -2.35
N GLY A 58 -4.82 -16.75 -3.16
CA GLY A 58 -3.90 -16.78 -4.31
C GLY A 58 -4.34 -15.85 -5.43
N LEU A 59 -4.27 -14.55 -5.21
CA LEU A 59 -4.38 -13.55 -6.25
C LEU A 59 -3.04 -13.40 -6.97
N VAL A 60 -3.13 -13.00 -8.23
CA VAL A 60 -2.00 -12.53 -9.02
C VAL A 60 -2.13 -11.03 -9.22
N SER A 61 -1.01 -10.36 -9.47
CA SER A 61 -1.04 -8.97 -9.96
C SER A 61 -1.89 -8.90 -11.26
N PRO A 62 -2.69 -7.83 -11.46
CA PRO A 62 -2.81 -6.61 -10.64
C PRO A 62 -3.86 -6.69 -9.53
N ALA A 63 -4.64 -7.77 -9.47
CA ALA A 63 -5.71 -7.91 -8.48
C ALA A 63 -5.19 -7.97 -7.03
N ALA A 64 -4.00 -8.55 -6.83
CA ALA A 64 -3.34 -8.58 -5.53
C ALA A 64 -3.04 -7.17 -5.01
N GLU A 65 -2.45 -6.32 -5.84
CA GLU A 65 -2.06 -4.94 -5.53
C GLU A 65 -3.29 -4.08 -5.22
N LEU A 66 -4.33 -4.15 -6.06
CA LEU A 66 -5.57 -3.41 -5.84
C LEU A 66 -6.23 -3.80 -4.52
N ARG A 67 -6.26 -5.09 -4.16
CA ARG A 67 -6.79 -5.50 -2.86
C ARG A 67 -5.90 -5.01 -1.70
N ALA A 68 -4.58 -4.95 -1.88
CA ALA A 68 -3.68 -4.38 -0.87
C ALA A 68 -3.97 -2.89 -0.67
N ASP A 69 -4.20 -2.12 -1.74
CA ASP A 69 -4.64 -0.72 -1.65
C ASP A 69 -5.98 -0.57 -0.90
N CYS A 70 -6.97 -1.43 -1.18
CA CYS A 70 -8.22 -1.42 -0.41
C CYS A 70 -7.99 -1.68 1.07
N LEU A 71 -7.17 -2.68 1.40
CA LEU A 71 -6.86 -3.00 2.79
C LEU A 71 -6.09 -1.87 3.48
N ALA A 72 -5.22 -1.16 2.75
CA ALA A 72 -4.53 0.02 3.25
C ALA A 72 -5.52 1.15 3.60
N GLY A 73 -6.46 1.45 2.70
CA GLY A 73 -7.51 2.44 2.98
C GLY A 73 -8.35 2.06 4.19
N ALA A 74 -8.79 0.79 4.27
CA ALA A 74 -9.53 0.30 5.42
C ALA A 74 -8.74 0.39 6.73
N ALA A 75 -7.42 0.18 6.70
CA ALA A 75 -6.57 0.28 7.87
C ALA A 75 -6.40 1.73 8.33
N LEU A 76 -6.08 2.66 7.41
CA LEU A 76 -5.82 4.06 7.76
C LEU A 76 -7.07 4.78 8.24
N TYR A 77 -8.17 4.70 7.48
CA TYR A 77 -9.43 5.33 7.89
C TYR A 77 -10.05 4.64 9.10
N GLY A 78 -9.96 3.31 9.21
CA GLY A 78 -10.40 2.61 10.42
C GLY A 78 -9.62 3.02 11.66
N SER A 79 -8.30 3.23 11.54
CA SER A 79 -7.46 3.74 12.63
C SER A 79 -7.76 5.21 12.96
N SER A 80 -8.20 5.99 11.96
CA SER A 80 -8.68 7.35 12.21
C SER A 80 -10.01 7.35 12.96
N ASP A 81 -10.95 6.47 12.57
CA ASP A 81 -12.26 6.35 13.20
C ASP A 81 -12.18 5.86 14.65
N ASP A 82 -11.21 5.00 14.98
CA ASP A 82 -11.00 4.51 16.36
C ASP A 82 -10.08 5.40 17.22
N GLY A 83 -9.52 6.47 16.63
CA GLY A 83 -8.67 7.44 17.29
C GLY A 83 -7.21 7.00 17.49
N THR A 84 -6.78 5.87 16.93
CA THR A 84 -5.38 5.40 16.95
C THR A 84 -4.48 6.27 16.06
N LEU A 85 -5.02 6.71 14.92
CA LEU A 85 -4.38 7.61 13.98
C LEU A 85 -5.20 8.90 13.91
N ARG A 86 -4.55 10.02 13.63
CA ARG A 86 -5.24 11.27 13.33
C ARG A 86 -4.64 11.82 12.05
N PHE A 87 -5.45 11.97 11.02
CA PHE A 87 -5.05 12.70 9.82
C PHE A 87 -4.80 14.16 10.17
N GLU A 88 -3.65 14.66 9.74
CA GLU A 88 -3.29 16.07 9.81
C GLU A 88 -3.83 16.83 8.59
N ASP A 89 -3.83 18.16 8.68
CA ASP A 89 -4.27 19.01 7.57
C ASP A 89 -3.32 18.81 6.38
N GLY A 90 -3.80 18.12 5.34
CA GLY A 90 -3.05 17.86 4.12
C GLY A 90 -2.84 16.38 3.82
N ASP A 91 -2.86 15.50 4.82
CA ASP A 91 -2.54 14.07 4.67
C ASP A 91 -3.40 13.38 3.60
N GLU A 92 -4.70 13.68 3.55
CA GLU A 92 -5.58 13.09 2.55
C GLU A 92 -5.19 13.49 1.11
N GLN A 93 -4.74 14.74 0.92
CA GLN A 93 -4.24 15.20 -0.36
C GLN A 93 -2.88 14.56 -0.67
N GLU A 94 -2.00 14.43 0.32
CA GLU A 94 -0.72 13.74 0.17
C GLU A 94 -0.91 12.27 -0.25
N LEU A 95 -1.92 11.58 0.29
CA LEU A 95 -2.28 10.23 -0.12
C LEU A 95 -2.72 10.18 -1.59
N VAL A 96 -3.55 11.13 -2.04
CA VAL A 96 -3.96 11.26 -3.44
C VAL A 96 -2.74 11.46 -4.35
N ASP A 97 -1.87 12.40 -3.98
CA ASP A 97 -0.67 12.74 -4.74
C ASP A 97 0.32 11.55 -4.78
N ALA A 98 0.43 10.79 -3.68
CA ALA A 98 1.25 9.59 -3.62
C ALA A 98 0.81 8.53 -4.65
N PHE A 99 -0.50 8.34 -4.86
CA PHE A 99 -0.99 7.41 -5.89
C PHE A 99 -0.64 7.85 -7.32
N GLU A 100 -0.51 9.16 -7.58
CA GLU A 100 -0.04 9.65 -8.87
C GLU A 100 1.43 9.28 -9.14
N VAL A 101 2.24 9.23 -8.07
CA VAL A 101 3.66 8.86 -8.13
C VAL A 101 3.88 7.34 -8.18
N ILE A 102 3.16 6.57 -7.35
CA ILE A 102 3.34 5.11 -7.19
C ILE A 102 2.53 4.31 -8.24
N GLY A 103 1.62 4.94 -9.00
CA GLY A 103 1.02 4.30 -10.18
C GLY A 103 2.08 3.83 -11.20
N ASP A 104 1.66 3.12 -12.26
CA ASP A 104 2.48 2.45 -13.32
C ASP A 104 3.58 3.29 -14.06
N ARG A 105 4.05 4.41 -13.51
CA ARG A 105 5.08 5.31 -14.07
C ARG A 105 6.42 5.29 -13.32
N ALA A 106 6.54 4.60 -12.19
CA ALA A 106 7.82 4.52 -11.48
C ALA A 106 8.84 3.66 -12.27
N PRO A 107 10.11 4.08 -12.44
CA PRO A 107 11.11 3.37 -13.26
C PRO A 107 11.39 1.91 -12.86
N TRP A 108 11.05 1.53 -11.63
CA TRP A 108 11.23 0.19 -11.07
C TRP A 108 9.98 -0.70 -11.17
N THR A 109 8.88 -0.21 -11.76
CA THR A 109 7.64 -1.00 -11.94
C THR A 109 7.56 -1.55 -13.36
N ARG A 110 6.98 -2.74 -13.54
CA ARG A 110 6.60 -3.20 -14.88
C ARG A 110 5.22 -2.63 -15.20
N PRO A 111 5.00 -2.11 -16.42
CA PRO A 111 3.68 -1.67 -16.85
C PRO A 111 2.64 -2.78 -16.66
N GLY A 112 1.62 -2.53 -15.84
CA GLY A 112 0.54 -3.48 -15.56
C GLY A 112 0.69 -4.30 -14.27
N ASP A 113 1.80 -4.14 -13.53
CA ASP A 113 2.03 -4.88 -12.28
C ASP A 113 1.20 -4.31 -11.10
N HIS A 114 0.84 -3.01 -11.08
CA HIS A 114 0.10 -2.40 -9.94
C HIS A 114 -1.30 -1.88 -10.29
N GLY A 115 -1.53 -1.54 -11.55
CA GLY A 115 -2.77 -0.89 -12.01
C GLY A 115 -2.62 0.63 -12.04
N SER A 116 -3.55 1.29 -12.74
CA SER A 116 -3.46 2.74 -12.92
C SER A 116 -3.64 3.48 -11.60
N ALA A 117 -3.02 4.66 -11.46
CA ALA A 117 -3.19 5.53 -10.28
C ALA A 117 -4.67 5.71 -9.89
N VAL A 118 -5.54 5.90 -10.89
CA VAL A 118 -7.00 6.02 -10.70
C VAL A 118 -7.63 4.74 -10.15
N GLN A 119 -7.24 3.57 -10.65
CA GLN A 119 -7.75 2.28 -10.14
C GLN A 119 -7.33 2.05 -8.69
N ARG A 120 -6.07 2.33 -8.39
CA ARG A 120 -5.48 2.18 -7.06
C ARG A 120 -6.16 3.10 -6.05
N LEU A 121 -6.23 4.41 -6.35
CA LEU A 121 -6.90 5.40 -5.51
C LEU A 121 -8.38 5.05 -5.29
N ARG A 122 -9.13 4.71 -6.34
CA ARG A 122 -10.54 4.30 -6.20
C ARG A 122 -10.70 3.10 -5.26
N THR A 123 -9.76 2.16 -5.34
CA THR A 123 -9.82 0.92 -4.55
C THR A 123 -9.41 1.17 -3.10
N PHE A 124 -8.43 2.05 -2.87
CA PHE A 124 -8.08 2.59 -1.56
C PHE A 124 -9.26 3.31 -0.91
N SER A 125 -9.90 4.26 -1.60
CA SER A 125 -11.09 4.98 -1.11
C SER A 125 -12.24 4.03 -0.76
N ARG A 126 -12.48 3.00 -1.58
CA ARG A 126 -13.48 1.96 -1.26
C ARG A 126 -13.21 1.30 0.10
N GLY A 127 -11.95 1.00 0.39
CA GLY A 127 -11.53 0.44 1.67
C GLY A 127 -11.76 1.39 2.82
N GLY A 128 -11.39 2.67 2.64
CA GLY A 128 -11.62 3.70 3.64
C GLY A 128 -13.10 3.91 3.96
N GLU A 129 -13.95 4.00 2.94
CA GLU A 129 -15.40 4.25 3.09
C GLU A 129 -16.18 3.04 3.63
N LYS A 130 -15.76 1.81 3.28
CA LYS A 130 -16.57 0.60 3.50
C LYS A 130 -15.89 -0.45 4.38
N GLY A 131 -14.69 -0.15 4.87
CA GLY A 131 -13.88 -1.02 5.71
C GLY A 131 -13.38 -2.29 5.03
N ALA A 132 -12.64 -3.10 5.81
CA ALA A 132 -11.87 -4.23 5.28
C ALA A 132 -12.73 -5.33 4.62
N ARG A 133 -13.99 -5.50 5.03
CA ARG A 133 -14.89 -6.51 4.43
C ARG A 133 -15.15 -6.22 2.96
N ALA A 134 -15.23 -4.96 2.56
CA ALA A 134 -15.49 -4.56 1.18
C ALA A 134 -14.34 -4.97 0.23
N CYS A 135 -13.12 -5.14 0.74
CA CYS A 135 -11.94 -5.53 -0.05
C CYS A 135 -11.97 -6.98 -0.56
N PHE A 136 -12.93 -7.77 -0.10
CA PHE A 136 -13.10 -9.18 -0.48
C PHE A 136 -14.38 -9.44 -1.27
N THR A 137 -15.08 -8.38 -1.68
CA THR A 137 -16.36 -8.42 -2.41
C THR A 137 -16.26 -7.77 -3.78
#